data_AF-A0ABD4WSV5-F1
#
_entry.id   AF-A0ABD4WSV5-F1
#
_cell.length_a   1.000
_cell.length_b   1.000
_cell.length_c   1.000
_cell.angle_alpha   90.00
_cell.angle_beta   90.00
_cell.angle_gamma   90.00
#
_symmetry.space_group_name_H-M   'P 1'
#
loop_
_entity.id
_entity.type
_entity.pdbx_description
1 polymer ?
#
loop_
_entity_poly.entity_id
_entity_poly.type
_entity_poly.pdbx_seq_one_letter_code
_entity_poly.pdbx_strand_id
1 'polypeptide(L)'
;MLHVLFICLVSCFIIYIGKRVWKKGNTNFIAGYGKIFTPKDEKQLAKGIGLIIMLFGFESIIFSILSLFFEGLGFYYGLLIALNFLAIFGLMIKDQVQGKS
;
A
#
# COMPACT_ATOMS: atom_id res chain seq x y z
N MET A 1 21.56 11.75 7.72
CA MET A 1 20.33 12.53 8.04
C MET A 1 19.55 12.99 6.81
N LEU A 2 20.17 13.60 5.79
CA LEU A 2 19.46 14.06 4.57
C LEU A 2 18.65 12.95 3.88
N HIS A 3 19.23 11.75 3.76
CA HIS A 3 18.53 10.58 3.17
C HIS A 3 17.28 10.18 3.94
N VAL A 4 17.30 10.23 5.28
CA VAL A 4 16.13 9.90 6.11
C VAL A 4 15.02 10.93 5.91
N LEU A 5 15.37 12.23 5.87
CA LEU A 5 14.41 13.29 5.58
C LEU A 5 13.78 13.12 4.20
N PHE A 6 14.58 12.76 3.19
CA PHE A 6 14.09 12.47 1.85
C PHE A 6 13.12 11.28 1.85
N ILE A 7 13.45 10.17 2.53
CA ILE A 7 12.56 9.01 2.63
C ILE A 7 11.26 9.38 3.34
N CYS A 8 11.31 10.19 4.40
CA CYS A 8 10.11 10.68 5.08
C CYS A 8 9.23 11.52 4.14
N LEU A 9 9.81 12.40 3.32
CA LEU A 9 9.06 13.21 2.34
C LEU A 9 8.39 12.33 1.27
N VAL A 10 9.13 11.36 0.71
CA VAL A 10 8.58 10.40 -0.25
C VAL A 10 7.46 9.58 0.39
N SER A 11 7.64 9.16 1.65
CA SER A 11 6.63 8.39 2.38
C SER A 11 5.36 9.21 2.64
N CYS A 12 5.48 10.49 2.98
CA CYS A 12 4.33 11.40 3.06
C CYS A 12 3.57 11.50 1.72
N PHE A 13 4.30 11.54 0.60
CA PHE A 13 3.69 11.52 -0.73
C PHE A 13 2.95 10.19 -1.00
N ILE A 14 3.53 9.05 -0.62
CA ILE A 14 2.87 7.74 -0.71
C ILE A 14 1.58 7.71 0.09
N ILE A 15 1.59 8.20 1.34
CA ILE A 15 0.38 8.31 2.19
C ILE A 15 -0.68 9.17 1.50
N TYR A 16 -0.28 10.29 0.91
CA TYR A 16 -1.18 11.15 0.16
C TYR A 16 -1.82 10.43 -1.02
N ILE A 17 -1.04 9.67 -1.80
CA ILE A 17 -1.57 8.83 -2.89
C ILE A 17 -2.55 7.78 -2.37
N GLY A 18 -2.22 7.06 -1.29
CA GLY A 18 -3.11 6.08 -0.66
C GLY A 18 -4.44 6.70 -0.22
N LYS A 19 -4.40 7.90 0.37
CA LYS A 19 -5.59 8.67 0.74
C LYS A 19 -6.43 9.06 -0.49
N ARG A 20 -5.80 9.43 -1.61
CA ARG A 20 -6.53 9.71 -2.86
C ARG A 20 -7.17 8.46 -3.44
N VAL A 21 -6.50 7.31 -3.42
CA VAL A 21 -7.05 6.03 -3.87
C VAL A 21 -8.26 5.65 -3.02
N TRP A 22 -8.14 5.72 -1.70
CA TRP A 22 -9.24 5.47 -0.77
C TRP A 22 -10.45 6.37 -1.09
N LYS A 23 -10.23 7.67 -1.27
CA LYS A 23 -11.32 8.65 -1.51
C LYS A 23 -11.95 8.53 -2.89
N LYS A 24 -11.16 8.27 -3.94
CA LYS A 24 -11.67 8.13 -5.31
C LYS A 24 -12.53 6.89 -5.47
N GLY A 25 -12.23 5.82 -4.74
CA GLY A 25 -13.02 4.58 -4.82
C GLY A 25 -12.91 3.87 -6.17
N ASN A 26 -11.86 4.16 -6.95
CA ASN A 26 -11.62 3.61 -8.27
C ASN A 26 -10.24 2.92 -8.29
N THR A 27 -10.17 1.74 -8.90
CA THR A 27 -8.95 0.91 -8.99
C THR A 27 -8.47 0.72 -10.44
N ASN A 28 -8.88 1.57 -11.39
CA ASN A 28 -8.53 1.47 -12.82
C ASN A 28 -7.04 1.24 -13.09
N PHE A 29 -6.15 1.83 -12.27
CA PHE A 29 -4.70 1.64 -12.37
C PHE A 29 -4.26 0.19 -12.14
N ILE A 30 -4.93 -0.53 -11.23
CA ILE A 30 -4.62 -1.92 -10.85
C ILE A 30 -5.42 -2.90 -11.69
N ALA A 31 -6.66 -2.53 -12.02
CA ALA A 31 -7.55 -3.28 -12.89
C ALA A 31 -7.10 -3.33 -14.37
N GLY A 32 -6.11 -2.52 -14.77
CA GLY A 32 -5.72 -2.36 -16.17
C GLY A 32 -6.90 -1.88 -17.03
N TYR A 33 -7.70 -0.95 -16.50
CA TYR A 33 -8.95 -0.48 -17.11
C TYR A 33 -9.95 -1.61 -17.41
N GLY A 34 -10.01 -2.65 -16.55
CA GLY A 34 -10.93 -3.77 -16.71
C GLY A 34 -10.48 -4.84 -17.71
N LYS A 35 -9.29 -4.69 -18.32
CA LYS A 35 -8.75 -5.68 -19.26
C LYS A 35 -7.97 -6.81 -18.59
N ILE A 36 -7.35 -6.53 -17.44
CA ILE A 36 -6.50 -7.49 -16.71
C ILE A 36 -7.25 -8.04 -15.49
N PHE A 37 -8.05 -7.19 -14.85
CA PHE A 37 -8.83 -7.53 -13.68
C PHE A 37 -10.09 -6.67 -13.64
N THR A 38 -11.25 -7.27 -13.41
CA THR A 38 -12.51 -6.54 -13.27
C THR A 38 -12.96 -6.62 -11.81
N PRO A 39 -12.83 -5.53 -11.03
CA PRO A 39 -13.23 -5.51 -9.64
C PRO A 39 -14.73 -5.75 -9.51
N LYS A 40 -15.14 -6.61 -8.59
CA LYS A 40 -16.57 -6.84 -8.31
C LYS A 40 -17.13 -5.75 -7.38
N ASP A 41 -16.36 -5.33 -6.38
CA ASP A 41 -16.66 -4.13 -5.57
C ASP A 41 -15.46 -3.17 -5.61
N GLU A 42 -15.42 -2.35 -6.65
CA GLU A 42 -14.32 -1.41 -6.90
C GLU A 42 -14.10 -0.43 -5.73
N LYS A 43 -15.18 0.00 -5.07
CA LYS A 43 -15.09 0.96 -3.95
C LYS A 43 -14.47 0.31 -2.72
N GLN A 44 -14.88 -0.91 -2.38
CA GLN A 44 -14.32 -1.64 -1.26
C GLN A 44 -12.85 -1.99 -1.50
N LEU A 45 -12.54 -2.46 -2.72
CA LEU A 45 -11.17 -2.77 -3.12
C LEU A 45 -10.26 -1.53 -3.07
N ALA A 46 -10.72 -0.39 -3.61
CA ALA A 46 -9.98 0.87 -3.56
C ALA A 46 -9.73 1.35 -2.11
N LYS A 47 -10.69 1.18 -1.20
CA LYS A 47 -10.49 1.50 0.22
C LYS A 47 -9.42 0.61 0.84
N GLY A 48 -9.47 -0.70 0.59
CA GLY A 48 -8.48 -1.65 1.12
C GLY A 48 -7.08 -1.38 0.59
N ILE A 49 -6.94 -1.18 -0.73
CA ILE A 49 -5.66 -0.86 -1.36
C ILE A 49 -5.14 0.50 -0.88
N GLY A 50 -6.00 1.51 -0.81
CA GLY A 50 -5.64 2.82 -0.27
C GLY A 50 -5.14 2.76 1.18
N LEU A 51 -5.76 1.91 2.01
CA LEU A 51 -5.32 1.65 3.39
C LEU A 51 -3.92 1.02 3.43
N ILE A 52 -3.67 -0.01 2.61
CA ILE A 52 -2.35 -0.66 2.54
C ILE A 52 -1.27 0.33 2.08
N ILE A 53 -1.54 1.14 1.05
CA ILE A 53 -0.59 2.16 0.58
C ILE A 53 -0.28 3.18 1.69
N MET A 54 -1.28 3.61 2.46
CA MET A 54 -1.06 4.51 3.59
C MET A 54 -0.24 3.84 4.70
N LEU A 55 -0.55 2.59 5.07
CA LEU A 55 0.21 1.82 6.06
C LEU A 55 1.66 1.69 5.64
N PHE A 56 1.92 1.30 4.39
CA PHE A 56 3.27 1.19 3.85
C PHE A 56 4.04 2.52 3.96
N GLY A 57 3.39 3.65 3.70
CA GLY A 57 4.00 4.97 3.91
C GLY A 57 4.34 5.26 5.37
N PHE A 58 3.44 4.93 6.32
CA PHE A 58 3.73 5.09 7.75
C PHE A 58 4.87 4.17 8.22
N GLU A 59 4.84 2.90 7.80
CA GLU A 59 5.88 1.92 8.10
C GLU A 59 7.25 2.40 7.58
N SER A 60 7.29 2.97 6.38
CA SER A 60 8.51 3.51 5.78
C SER A 60 9.09 4.69 6.58
N ILE A 61 8.24 5.56 7.14
CA ILE A 61 8.67 6.64 8.05
C ILE A 61 9.23 6.04 9.35
N ILE A 62 8.47 5.14 9.98
CA ILE A 62 8.83 4.54 11.27
C ILE A 62 10.16 3.79 11.16
N PHE A 63 10.30 2.90 10.16
CA PHE A 63 11.53 2.14 9.96
C PHE A 63 12.72 3.04 9.62
N SER A 64 12.52 4.10 8.84
CA SER A 64 13.59 5.05 8.54
C SER A 64 14.08 5.79 9.79
N ILE A 65 13.17 6.18 10.69
CA ILE A 65 13.53 6.80 11.97
C ILE A 65 14.22 5.78 12.88
N LEU A 66 13.66 4.58 13.02
CA LEU A 66 14.23 3.52 13.87
C LEU A 66 15.62 3.07 13.39
N SER A 67 15.89 3.13 12.08
CA SER A 67 17.20 2.81 11.51
C SER A 67 18.33 3.74 11.99
N LEU A 68 17.99 4.91 12.54
CA LEU A 68 18.97 5.79 13.18
C LEU A 68 19.46 5.26 14.53
N PHE A 69 18.71 4.35 15.16
CA PHE A 69 18.96 3.86 16.51
C PHE A 69 19.32 2.38 16.56
N PHE A 70 18.91 1.59 15.56
CA PHE A 70 19.09 0.14 15.55
C PHE A 70 19.63 -0.36 14.21
N GLU A 71 20.69 -1.17 14.26
CA GLU A 71 21.23 -1.86 13.09
C GLU A 71 20.40 -3.11 12.74
N GLY A 72 20.45 -3.56 11.48
CA GLY A 72 19.78 -4.80 11.04
C GLY A 72 18.27 -4.71 10.77
N LEU A 73 17.65 -3.54 10.95
CA LEU A 73 16.21 -3.34 10.70
C LEU A 73 15.80 -3.53 9.22
N GLY A 74 16.75 -3.48 8.29
CA GLY A 74 16.49 -3.65 6.86
C GLY A 74 15.84 -4.99 6.50
N PHE A 75 16.22 -6.08 7.19
CA PHE A 75 15.61 -7.40 6.95
C PHE A 75 14.11 -7.40 7.30
N TYR A 76 13.76 -6.87 8.47
CA TYR A 76 12.38 -6.78 8.94
C TYR A 76 11.54 -5.85 8.05
N TYR A 77 12.12 -4.73 7.61
CA TYR A 77 11.45 -3.84 6.66
C TYR A 77 11.19 -4.53 5.31
N GLY A 78 12.16 -5.29 4.79
CA GLY A 78 11.97 -6.08 3.58
C GLY A 78 10.85 -7.12 3.70
N LEU A 79 10.77 -7.81 4.84
CA LEU A 79 9.69 -8.75 5.12
C LEU A 79 8.32 -8.07 5.17
N LEU A 80 8.25 -6.87 5.77
CA LEU A 80 7.05 -6.06 5.83
C LEU A 80 6.57 -5.61 4.44
N ILE A 81 7.50 -5.24 3.55
CA ILE A 81 7.19 -4.92 2.14
C ILE A 81 6.56 -6.13 1.45
N ALA A 82 7.14 -7.32 1.62
CA ALA A 82 6.59 -8.55 1.05
C ALA A 82 5.17 -8.83 1.57
N LEU A 83 4.92 -8.62 2.87
CA LEU A 83 3.59 -8.78 3.47
C LEU A 83 2.57 -7.78 2.91
N ASN A 84 2.95 -6.51 2.73
CA ASN A 84 2.08 -5.50 2.11
C ASN A 84 1.69 -5.91 0.69
N PHE A 85 2.65 -6.42 -0.09
CA PHE A 85 2.39 -6.92 -1.44
C PHE A 85 1.41 -8.10 -1.42
N LEU A 86 1.66 -9.09 -0.55
CA LEU A 86 0.75 -10.22 -0.36
C LEU A 86 -0.65 -9.78 0.09
N ALA A 87 -0.76 -8.75 0.93
CA ALA A 87 -2.04 -8.20 1.36
C ALA A 87 -2.83 -7.58 0.20
N ILE A 88 -2.16 -6.90 -0.73
CA ILE A 88 -2.81 -6.38 -1.96
C ILE A 88 -3.32 -7.54 -2.82
N PHE A 89 -2.50 -8.58 -3.04
CA PHE A 89 -2.94 -9.78 -3.76
C PHE A 89 -4.12 -10.48 -3.07
N GLY A 90 -4.06 -10.61 -1.74
CA GLY A 90 -5.14 -11.18 -0.95
C GLY A 90 -6.44 -10.39 -1.08
N LEU A 91 -6.39 -9.05 -1.12
CA LEU A 91 -7.55 -8.22 -1.38
C LEU A 91 -8.12 -8.44 -2.79
N MET A 92 -7.27 -8.55 -3.80
CA MET A 92 -7.71 -8.82 -5.17
C MET A 92 -8.38 -10.19 -5.30
N ILE A 93 -7.81 -11.24 -4.69
CA ILE A 93 -8.41 -12.58 -4.66
C ILE A 93 -9.74 -12.56 -3.90
N LYS A 94 -9.77 -11.92 -2.73
CA LYS A 94 -10.99 -11.79 -1.92
C LYS A 94 -12.11 -11.10 -2.70
N ASP A 95 -11.80 -10.02 -3.42
CA ASP A 95 -12.77 -9.34 -4.29
C ASP A 95 -13.35 -10.28 -5.35
N GLN A 96 -12.53 -11.14 -5.97
CA GLN A 96 -13.00 -12.10 -6.97
C GLN A 96 -13.81 -13.26 -6.38
N VAL A 97 -13.40 -13.79 -5.22
CA VAL A 97 -14.07 -14.94 -4.58
C VAL A 97 -15.37 -14.52 -3.86
N GLN A 98 -15.37 -13.37 -3.19
CA GLN A 98 -16.51 -12.91 -2.37
C GLN A 98 -17.35 -11.84 -3.04
N GLY A 99 -16.92 -11.27 -4.16
CA GLY A 99 -17.74 -10.31 -4.88
C GLY A 99 -19.03 -10.99 -5.33
N LYS A 100 -20.12 -10.44 -4.78
CA LYS A 100 -21.47 -10.99 -4.77
C LYS A 100 -21.88 -11.48 -6.16
N SER A 101 -22.33 -12.73 -6.22
CA SER A 101 -23.32 -13.18 -7.20
C SER A 101 -24.65 -12.48 -6.95
#